data_AF-A0A2V7MPV3-F1
#
_entry.id   AF-A0A2V7MPV3-F1
#
_cell.length_a   1.000
_cell.length_b   1.000
_cell.length_c   1.000
_cell.angle_alpha   90.00
_cell.angle_beta   90.00
_cell.angle_gamma   90.00
#
_symmetry.space_group_name_H-M   'P 1'
#
loop_
_entity.id
_entity.type
_entity.pdbx_description
1 polymer ?
#
loop_
_entity_poly.entity_id
_entity_poly.type
_entity_poly.pdbx_seq_one_letter_code
_entity_poly.pdbx_strand_id
1 'polypeptide(L)'
;MTAPGRYLVGVATVAAAALTLSFVLSPDAGSGVRLALGIALVAQGPLGWWLVRALGTERFLLVWATGIAVRLLVVAACALVIAPQLKLALEPTLFALVGVLMGFVVVEALVVKATGTEVR
;
A
#
# COMPACT_ATOMS: atom_id res chain seq x y z
N MET A 1 -3.37 -21.77 -4.21
CA MET A 1 -3.55 -20.43 -4.81
C MET A 1 -2.19 -19.93 -5.28
N THR A 2 -2.10 -19.34 -6.47
CA THR A 2 -0.85 -18.78 -7.01
C THR A 2 -0.43 -17.51 -6.24
N ALA A 3 0.86 -17.15 -6.27
CA ALA A 3 1.37 -15.93 -5.63
C ALA A 3 0.63 -14.65 -6.08
N PRO A 4 0.32 -14.44 -7.38
CA PRO A 4 -0.49 -13.30 -7.82
C PRO A 4 -1.91 -13.31 -7.24
N GLY A 5 -2.55 -14.48 -7.12
CA GLY A 5 -3.88 -14.60 -6.53
C GLY A 5 -3.89 -14.25 -5.03
N ARG A 6 -2.88 -14.70 -4.28
CA ARG A 6 -2.72 -14.37 -2.85
C ARG A 6 -2.49 -12.88 -2.63
N TYR A 7 -1.72 -12.25 -3.51
CA TYR A 7 -1.48 -10.80 -3.50
C TYR A 7 -2.77 -10.02 -3.73
N LEU A 8 -3.55 -10.33 -4.78
CA LEU A 8 -4.80 -9.63 -5.07
C LEU A 8 -5.81 -9.75 -3.94
N VAL A 9 -5.94 -10.94 -3.33
CA VAL A 9 -6.80 -11.14 -2.16
C VAL A 9 -6.33 -10.28 -0.99
N GLY A 10 -5.03 -10.27 -0.67
CA GLY A 10 -4.50 -9.46 0.42
C GLY A 10 -4.71 -7.95 0.19
N VAL A 11 -4.45 -7.46 -1.03
CA VAL A 11 -4.71 -6.06 -1.40
C VAL A 11 -6.20 -5.73 -1.28
N ALA A 12 -7.08 -6.59 -1.78
CA ALA A 12 -8.53 -6.40 -1.66
C ALA A 12 -8.99 -6.39 -0.20
N THR A 13 -8.44 -7.25 0.66
CA THR A 13 -8.75 -7.29 2.09
C THR A 13 -8.31 -6.01 2.80
N VAL A 14 -7.07 -5.54 2.58
CA VAL A 14 -6.58 -4.29 3.17
C VAL A 14 -7.40 -3.10 2.69
N ALA A 15 -7.72 -3.05 1.38
CA ALA A 15 -8.55 -1.99 0.81
C ALA A 15 -9.96 -1.98 1.39
N ALA A 16 -10.61 -3.15 1.52
CA ALA A 16 -11.93 -3.27 2.11
C ALA A 16 -11.94 -2.87 3.59
N ALA A 17 -10.92 -3.27 4.35
CA ALA A 17 -10.78 -2.90 5.76
C ALA A 17 -10.59 -1.39 5.93
N ALA A 18 -9.69 -0.76 5.16
CA ALA A 18 -9.47 0.68 5.20
C ALA A 18 -10.70 1.48 4.77
N LEU A 19 -11.39 1.02 3.72
CA LEU A 19 -12.63 1.65 3.26
C LEU A 19 -13.74 1.53 4.32
N THR A 20 -13.91 0.36 4.93
CA THR A 20 -14.89 0.15 6.02
C THR A 20 -14.58 1.07 7.20
N LEU A 21 -13.32 1.15 7.61
CA LEU A 21 -12.87 2.04 8.68
C LEU A 21 -13.20 3.51 8.37
N SER A 22 -13.09 3.93 7.10
CA SER A 22 -13.38 5.31 6.70
C SER A 22 -14.83 5.76 6.95
N PHE A 23 -15.78 4.81 7.02
CA PHE A 23 -17.19 5.10 7.32
C PHE A 23 -17.49 5.15 8.82
N VAL A 24 -16.60 4.62 9.66
CA VAL A 24 -16.75 4.61 11.12
C VAL A 24 -16.12 5.86 11.75
N LEU A 25 -15.11 6.44 11.08
CA LEU A 25 -14.42 7.64 11.54
C LEU A 25 -15.25 8.91 11.31
N SER A 26 -14.89 9.97 12.04
CA SER A 26 -15.43 11.32 11.80
C SER A 26 -15.22 11.73 10.33
N PRO A 27 -16.11 12.57 9.74
CA PRO A 27 -16.08 12.90 8.31
C PRO A 27 -14.71 13.39 7.80
N ASP A 28 -14.01 14.19 8.61
CA ASP A 28 -12.68 14.73 8.30
C ASP A 28 -11.57 13.67 8.32
N ALA A 29 -11.65 12.70 9.23
CA ALA A 29 -10.70 11.59 9.26
C ALA A 29 -11.01 10.54 8.17
N GLY A 30 -12.30 10.29 7.92
CA GLY A 30 -12.75 9.36 6.87
C GLY A 30 -12.43 9.84 5.45
N SER A 31 -12.42 11.15 5.18
CA SER A 31 -11.96 11.70 3.90
C SER A 31 -10.45 11.47 3.71
N GLY A 32 -9.64 11.70 4.75
CA GLY A 32 -8.21 11.41 4.76
C GLY A 32 -7.89 9.93 4.49
N VAL A 33 -8.63 9.00 5.12
CA VAL A 33 -8.47 7.55 4.89
C VAL A 33 -8.81 7.15 3.45
N ARG A 34 -9.90 7.68 2.88
CA ARG A 34 -10.29 7.37 1.49
C ARG A 34 -9.26 7.89 0.49
N LEU A 35 -8.75 9.10 0.71
CA LEU A 35 -7.68 9.67 -0.11
C LEU A 35 -6.40 8.84 -0.01
N ALA A 36 -5.97 8.54 1.22
CA ALA A 36 -4.82 7.70 1.51
C ALA A 36 -4.92 6.33 0.82
N LEU A 37 -6.09 5.70 0.90
CA LEU A 37 -6.38 4.44 0.23
C LEU A 37 -6.28 4.57 -1.30
N GLY A 38 -6.87 5.61 -1.88
CA GLY A 38 -6.81 5.85 -3.33
C GLY A 38 -5.37 6.03 -3.82
N ILE A 39 -4.58 6.86 -3.14
CA ILE A 39 -3.16 7.09 -3.46
C ILE A 39 -2.37 5.78 -3.32
N ALA A 40 -2.55 5.07 -2.22
CA ALA A 40 -1.85 3.81 -1.96
C ALA A 40 -2.19 2.74 -3.00
N LEU A 41 -3.44 2.61 -3.43
CA LEU A 41 -3.83 1.66 -4.47
C LEU A 41 -3.22 1.99 -5.83
N VAL A 42 -3.21 3.27 -6.22
CA VAL A 42 -2.63 3.72 -7.50
C VAL A 42 -1.12 3.51 -7.51
N ALA A 43 -0.44 3.83 -6.42
CA ALA A 43 1.01 3.67 -6.34
C ALA A 43 1.43 2.22 -6.12
N GLN A 44 0.85 1.53 -5.14
CA GLN A 44 1.31 0.22 -4.70
C GLN A 44 0.66 -0.96 -5.41
N GLY A 45 -0.56 -0.83 -5.94
CA GLY A 45 -1.20 -1.91 -6.70
C GLY A 45 -0.33 -2.39 -7.88
N PRO A 46 0.16 -1.48 -8.74
CA PRO A 46 1.07 -1.84 -9.83
C PRO A 46 2.45 -2.30 -9.34
N LEU A 47 3.02 -1.63 -8.33
CA LEU A 47 4.36 -1.94 -7.83
C LEU A 47 4.44 -3.30 -7.14
N GLY A 48 3.48 -3.63 -6.28
CA GLY A 48 3.41 -4.92 -5.61
C GLY A 48 3.10 -6.05 -6.59
N TRP A 49 2.28 -5.79 -7.61
CA TRP A 49 2.08 -6.75 -8.70
C TRP A 49 3.38 -7.03 -9.47
N TRP A 50 4.15 -5.98 -9.78
CA TRP A 50 5.44 -6.14 -10.44
C TRP A 50 6.45 -6.87 -9.56
N LEU A 51 6.47 -6.60 -8.26
CA LEU A 51 7.31 -7.30 -7.28
C LEU A 51 7.00 -8.80 -7.26
N VAL A 52 5.71 -9.17 -7.20
CA VAL A 52 5.29 -10.57 -7.20
C VAL A 52 5.70 -11.28 -8.50
N ARG A 53 5.67 -10.59 -9.64
CA ARG A 53 6.15 -11.15 -10.92
C ARG A 53 7.68 -11.23 -11.02
N ALA A 54 8.41 -10.43 -10.26
CA ALA A 54 9.86 -10.44 -10.22
C ALA A 54 10.44 -11.46 -9.22
N LEU A 55 9.61 -12.17 -8.45
CA LEU A 55 10.04 -13.19 -7.50
C LEU A 55 10.91 -14.26 -8.17
N GLY A 56 12.06 -14.55 -7.56
CA GLY A 56 13.01 -15.54 -8.08
C GLY A 56 13.89 -15.03 -9.24
N THR A 57 13.82 -13.74 -9.58
CA THR A 57 14.68 -13.14 -10.62
C THR A 57 15.70 -12.16 -10.02
N GLU A 58 16.79 -11.90 -10.73
CA GLU A 58 17.80 -10.89 -10.36
C GLU A 58 17.21 -9.47 -10.24
N ARG A 59 16.08 -9.21 -10.91
CA ARG A 59 15.38 -7.92 -10.90
C ARG A 59 14.62 -7.66 -9.60
N PHE A 60 14.45 -8.68 -8.75
CA PHE A 60 13.69 -8.57 -7.51
C PHE A 60 14.18 -7.43 -6.60
N LEU A 61 15.49 -7.35 -6.36
CA LEU A 61 16.07 -6.32 -5.47
C LEU A 61 15.86 -4.90 -6.02
N LEU A 62 15.97 -4.73 -7.35
CA LEU A 62 15.74 -3.44 -8.01
C LEU A 62 14.28 -3.01 -7.91
N VAL A 63 13.33 -3.92 -8.18
CA VAL A 63 11.90 -3.64 -8.07
C VAL A 63 11.52 -3.34 -6.62
N TRP A 64 12.10 -4.08 -5.66
CA TRP A 64 11.90 -3.85 -4.23
C TRP A 64 12.40 -2.46 -3.80
N ALA A 65 13.64 -2.10 -4.16
CA ALA A 65 14.21 -0.79 -3.83
C ALA A 65 13.41 0.36 -4.46
N THR A 66 12.98 0.18 -5.72
CA THR A 66 12.09 1.12 -6.40
C THR A 66 10.77 1.27 -5.65
N GLY A 67 10.20 0.16 -5.17
CA GLY A 67 9.00 0.17 -4.34
C GLY A 67 9.16 0.97 -3.05
N ILE A 68 10.30 0.85 -2.35
CA ILE A 68 10.61 1.67 -1.16
C ILE A 68 10.71 3.15 -1.53
N ALA A 69 11.44 3.49 -2.60
CA ALA A 69 11.61 4.88 -3.04
C ALA A 69 10.25 5.53 -3.36
N VAL A 70 9.37 4.84 -4.10
CA VAL A 70 8.04 5.36 -4.42
C VAL A 70 7.18 5.53 -3.17
N ARG A 71 7.26 4.63 -2.18
CA ARG A 71 6.50 4.79 -0.93
C ARG A 71 6.91 6.05 -0.18
N LEU A 72 8.22 6.30 -0.05
CA LEU A 72 8.73 7.50 0.59
C LEU A 72 8.32 8.75 -0.19
N LEU A 73 8.40 8.72 -1.52
CA LEU A 73 7.96 9.81 -2.38
C LEU A 73 6.46 10.10 -2.20
N VAL A 74 5.62 9.07 -2.14
CA VAL A 74 4.17 9.20 -1.94
C VAL A 74 3.86 9.83 -0.58
N VAL A 75 4.52 9.40 0.49
CA VAL A 75 4.36 9.99 1.82
C VAL A 75 4.79 11.46 1.81
N ALA A 76 5.94 11.77 1.19
CA ALA A 76 6.43 13.15 1.07
C ALA A 76 5.49 14.02 0.24
N ALA A 77 5.02 13.53 -0.92
CA ALA A 77 4.06 14.25 -1.76
C ALA A 77 2.72 14.47 -1.03
N CYS A 78 2.27 13.49 -0.25
CA CYS A 78 1.07 13.64 0.55
C CYS A 78 1.23 14.72 1.63
N ALA A 79 2.35 14.70 2.37
CA ALA A 79 2.65 15.67 3.42
C ALA A 79 2.84 17.10 2.90
N LEU A 80 3.58 17.25 1.80
CA LEU A 80 4.06 18.56 1.35
C LEU A 80 3.14 19.21 0.31
N VAL A 81 2.34 18.42 -0.43
CA VAL A 81 1.57 18.93 -1.57
C VAL A 81 0.08 18.59 -1.43
N ILE A 82 -0.26 17.31 -1.29
CA ILE A 82 -1.67 16.87 -1.44
C ILE A 82 -2.51 17.29 -0.23
N ALA A 83 -2.11 16.93 0.99
CA ALA A 83 -2.84 17.28 2.20
C ALA A 83 -3.01 18.81 2.39
N PRO A 84 -1.98 19.66 2.21
CA PRO A 84 -2.14 21.11 2.34
C PRO A 84 -3.02 21.71 1.24
N GLN A 85 -2.94 21.26 -0.01
CA GLN A 85 -3.80 21.76 -1.09
C GLN A 85 -5.27 21.42 -0.88
N LEU A 86 -5.56 20.25 -0.29
CA LEU A 86 -6.92 19.80 -0.01
C LEU A 86 -7.44 20.27 1.36
N LYS A 87 -6.67 21.07 2.10
CA LYS A 87 -6.98 21.56 3.46
C LYS A 87 -7.39 20.42 4.42
N LEU A 88 -6.78 19.25 4.24
CA LEU A 88 -7.04 18.10 5.09
C LEU A 88 -6.25 18.18 6.39
N ALA A 89 -6.77 17.54 7.44
CA ALA A 89 -6.02 17.35 8.68
C ALA A 89 -4.78 16.47 8.39
N LEU A 90 -3.59 17.09 8.45
CA LEU A 90 -2.35 16.48 8.01
C LEU A 90 -2.01 15.21 8.80
N GLU A 91 -2.07 15.29 10.14
CA GLU A 91 -1.72 14.20 11.05
C GLU A 91 -2.56 12.93 10.80
N PRO A 92 -3.91 12.96 10.84
CA PRO A 92 -4.71 11.77 10.59
C PRO A 92 -4.57 11.27 9.14
N THR A 93 -4.36 12.17 8.16
CA THR A 93 -4.17 11.77 6.76
C THR A 93 -2.86 11.02 6.56
N LEU A 94 -1.77 11.50 7.16
CA LEU A 94 -0.47 10.82 7.10
C LEU A 94 -0.48 9.51 7.88
N PHE A 95 -1.14 9.48 9.05
CA PHE A 95 -1.29 8.26 9.82
C PHE A 95 -2.07 7.19 9.03
N ALA A 96 -3.18 7.59 8.40
CA ALA A 96 -3.95 6.71 7.53
C ALA A 96 -3.14 6.22 6.33
N LEU A 97 -2.42 7.11 5.64
CA LEU A 97 -1.58 6.75 4.51
C LEU A 97 -0.50 5.75 4.90
N VAL A 98 0.28 6.03 5.93
CA VAL A 98 1.32 5.12 6.41
C VAL A 98 0.71 3.79 6.83
N GLY A 99 -0.41 3.80 7.56
CA GLY A 99 -1.12 2.58 7.98
C GLY A 99 -1.53 1.70 6.80
N VAL A 100 -2.14 2.28 5.76
CA VAL A 100 -2.54 1.56 4.55
C VAL A 100 -1.33 1.04 3.79
N LEU A 101 -0.30 1.87 3.59
CA LEU A 101 0.94 1.47 2.92
C LEU A 101 1.62 0.30 3.66
N MET A 102 1.62 0.32 4.99
CA MET A 102 2.16 -0.78 5.81
C MET A 102 1.31 -2.04 5.70
N GLY A 103 -0.01 -1.93 5.64
CA GLY A 103 -0.89 -3.09 5.40
C GLY A 103 -0.56 -3.79 4.09
N PHE A 104 -0.35 -3.04 3.02
CA PHE A 104 0.07 -3.58 1.73
C PHE A 104 1.51 -4.15 1.76
N VAL A 105 2.46 -3.53 2.47
CA VAL A 105 3.81 -4.12 2.67
C VAL A 105 3.72 -5.46 3.41
N VAL A 106 2.85 -5.58 4.41
CA VAL A 106 2.63 -6.86 5.12
C VAL A 106 2.09 -7.92 4.15
N VAL A 107 1.13 -7.57 3.29
CA VAL A 107 0.63 -8.48 2.25
C VAL A 107 1.77 -8.95 1.34
N GLU A 108 2.60 -8.03 0.84
CA GLU A 108 3.75 -8.38 0.01
C GLU A 108 4.72 -9.32 0.74
N ALA A 109 5.06 -9.03 1.99
CA ALA A 109 5.95 -9.86 2.81
C ALA A 109 5.38 -11.28 3.03
N LEU A 110 4.08 -11.39 3.27
CA LEU A 110 3.39 -12.68 3.43
C LEU A 110 3.40 -13.49 2.13
N VAL A 111 3.20 -12.83 0.98
CA VAL A 111 3.27 -13.49 -0.33
C VAL A 111 4.69 -13.97 -0.62
N VAL A 112 5.70 -13.12 -0.44
CA VAL A 112 7.12 -13.47 -0.61
C VAL A 112 7.50 -14.66 0.27
N LYS A 113 7.15 -14.61 1.56
CA LYS A 113 7.43 -15.70 2.52
C LYS A 113 6.79 -17.00 2.07
N ALA A 114 5.52 -16.95 1.69
CA ALA A 114 4.78 -18.14 1.28
C ALA A 114 5.37 -18.81 0.04
N THR A 115 5.82 -18.01 -0.94
CA THR A 115 6.50 -18.51 -2.13
C THR A 115 7.87 -19.12 -1.78
N GLY A 116 8.61 -18.55 -0.84
CA GLY A 116 9.88 -19.11 -0.36
C GLY A 116 9.75 -20.46 0.37
N THR A 117 8.62 -20.71 1.04
CA THR A 117 8.32 -22.02 1.67
C THR A 117 7.91 -23.10 0.69
N GLU A 118 7.39 -22.77 -0.49
CA GLU A 118 7.00 -23.78 -1.52
C GLU A 118 8.20 -24.31 -2.34
N VAL A 119 9.37 -23.67 -2.24
CA VAL A 119 10.59 -24.02 -3.00
C VAL A 119 11.58 -24.86 -2.17
N ARG A 120 11.32 -25.08 -0.87
CA ARG A 120 12.09 -25.97 0.02
C ARG A 120 11.43 -27.33 0.15
#